data_AF-A0A0H3CBW1-F1
#
_entry.id   AF-A0A0H3CBW1-F1
#
_cell.length_a   1.000
_cell.length_b   1.000
_cell.length_c   1.000
_cell.angle_alpha   90.00
_cell.angle_beta   90.00
_cell.angle_gamma   90.00
#
_symmetry.space_group_name_H-M   'P 1'
#
loop_
_entity.id
_entity.type
_entity.pdbx_description
1 polymer ?
#
loop_
_entity_poly.entity_id
_entity_poly.type
_entity_poly.pdbx_seq_one_letter_code
_entity_poly.pdbx_strand_id
1 'polypeptide(L)'
;MGRPRQGPRRVAGPRRPRAGQDLLVGPLQDPILREDRVSVITDWTPEKAKAFGRENLTFQHALHERPMFDDEGLARLLDLYPRDKLGVFTMGEDPKAWTTWRKGSAGNLTGDQLLEAAKTGRIWLNLRQTNDHVPEYAALADEIFADKEAHVPGLRTFKRDLGMLISSANAQVFYHLDVPLVSLWQIRGQKKVWVYPVADPYVGDLALEKIVLRETAEQFAFDPEWDKGAQEVDLTPGKMVTWRQNAPHRIENGPMLNVSISIEFMTPPALMRANVIYANGVLRRRLGAKPRIQEGFGPTAISKLAVARGAKALGLQTPHVRHLPVTFGLDASQPGVLIEPPRP
;
A
#
# COMPACT_ATOMS: atom_id res chain seq x y z
N MET A 1 -34.28 71.68 38.44
CA MET A 1 -34.57 70.69 37.38
C MET A 1 -33.28 70.41 36.62
N GLY A 2 -32.56 69.37 37.03
CA GLY A 2 -31.23 69.04 36.49
C GLY A 2 -31.31 68.14 35.26
N ARG A 3 -30.60 68.53 34.18
CA ARG A 3 -30.40 67.70 32.98
C ARG A 3 -29.35 66.61 33.27
N PRO A 4 -29.55 65.36 32.82
CA PRO A 4 -28.68 64.24 33.18
C PRO A 4 -27.37 64.26 32.37
N ARG A 5 -26.27 63.93 33.06
CA ARG A 5 -24.91 63.75 32.51
C ARG A 5 -24.87 62.51 31.62
N GLN A 6 -24.48 62.66 30.35
CA GLN A 6 -24.11 61.55 29.48
C GLN A 6 -22.73 61.02 29.89
N GLY A 7 -22.68 59.77 30.35
CA GLY A 7 -21.44 59.04 30.56
C GLY A 7 -20.78 58.61 29.24
N PRO A 8 -19.47 58.33 29.23
CA PRO A 8 -18.75 58.02 28.00
C PRO A 8 -19.20 56.68 27.41
N ARG A 9 -19.54 56.69 26.11
CA ARG A 9 -19.82 55.50 25.32
C ARG A 9 -18.56 54.63 25.24
N ARG A 10 -18.60 53.44 25.84
CA ARG A 10 -17.60 52.39 25.62
C ARG A 10 -17.64 51.97 24.15
N VAL A 11 -16.56 52.21 23.42
CA VAL A 11 -16.32 51.64 22.09
C VAL A 11 -16.09 50.14 22.27
N ALA A 12 -16.96 49.32 21.71
CA ALA A 12 -16.80 47.87 21.69
C ALA A 12 -15.65 47.51 20.73
N GLY A 13 -14.56 46.96 21.27
CA GLY A 13 -13.51 46.35 20.45
C GLY A 13 -14.03 45.12 19.68
N PRO A 14 -13.30 44.68 18.63
CA PRO A 14 -13.75 43.60 17.77
C PRO A 14 -13.97 42.31 18.58
N ARG A 15 -15.18 41.75 18.45
CA ARG A 15 -15.57 40.48 19.08
C ARG A 15 -14.71 39.37 18.50
N ARG A 16 -13.96 38.67 19.37
CA ARG A 16 -13.35 37.37 19.04
C ARG A 16 -14.46 36.40 18.62
N PRO A 17 -14.26 35.56 17.59
CA PRO A 17 -15.24 34.54 17.23
C PRO A 17 -15.40 33.57 18.41
N ARG A 18 -16.65 33.26 18.74
CA ARG A 18 -16.99 32.22 19.71
C ARG A 18 -16.52 30.88 19.16
N ALA A 19 -15.75 30.14 19.96
CA ALA A 19 -15.58 28.71 19.80
C ALA A 19 -16.96 28.03 19.93
N GLY A 20 -17.24 27.06 19.07
CA GLY A 20 -18.46 26.27 19.13
C GLY A 20 -19.35 26.41 17.90
N GLN A 21 -18.89 25.86 16.79
CA GLN A 21 -19.69 25.04 15.88
C GLN A 21 -18.69 24.10 15.19
N ASP A 22 -18.14 23.19 16.00
CA ASP A 22 -17.61 21.95 15.46
C ASP A 22 -18.79 21.28 14.75
N LEU A 23 -18.76 21.28 13.42
CA LEU A 23 -19.42 20.22 12.66
C LEU A 23 -18.67 18.94 13.03
N LEU A 24 -19.04 18.37 14.19
CA LEU A 24 -18.78 16.98 14.51
C LEU A 24 -19.50 16.16 13.44
N VAL A 25 -18.83 15.93 12.33
CA VAL A 25 -19.13 14.82 11.44
C VAL A 25 -18.86 13.59 12.30
N GLY A 26 -19.93 13.04 12.86
CA GLY A 26 -19.89 11.82 13.65
C GLY A 26 -19.25 10.70 12.83
N PRO A 27 -18.74 9.63 13.48
CA PRO A 27 -18.28 8.46 12.76
C PRO A 27 -19.40 8.00 11.81
N LEU A 28 -19.06 7.71 10.55
CA LEU A 28 -19.91 6.90 9.69
C LEU A 28 -20.10 5.59 10.45
N GLN A 29 -21.27 5.43 11.08
CA GLN A 29 -21.69 4.15 11.58
C GLN A 29 -21.92 3.31 10.35
N ASP A 30 -20.93 2.49 9.98
CA ASP A 30 -21.16 1.40 9.04
C ASP A 30 -22.25 0.53 9.69
N PRO A 31 -23.48 0.46 9.14
CA PRO A 31 -24.55 -0.33 9.73
C PRO A 31 -24.26 -1.84 9.68
N ILE A 32 -23.07 -2.23 9.18
CA ILE A 32 -22.60 -3.59 9.00
C ILE A 32 -21.32 -3.82 9.81
N LEU A 33 -21.24 -3.34 11.05
CA LEU A 33 -20.58 -4.13 12.09
C LEU A 33 -21.54 -5.25 12.51
N ARG A 34 -21.79 -6.21 11.60
CA ARG A 34 -22.66 -7.35 11.89
C ARG A 34 -21.96 -8.22 12.94
N GLU A 35 -22.60 -8.38 14.10
CA GLU A 35 -22.23 -9.36 15.13
C GLU A 35 -22.33 -10.81 14.61
N ASP A 36 -22.98 -11.02 13.46
CA ASP A 36 -22.93 -12.26 12.69
C ASP A 36 -21.68 -12.26 11.78
N ARG A 37 -20.76 -13.19 12.06
CA ARG A 37 -19.52 -13.45 11.31
C ARG A 37 -19.75 -13.79 9.84
N VAL A 38 -20.14 -12.82 9.03
CA VAL A 38 -20.09 -12.94 7.58
C VAL A 38 -18.62 -12.87 7.18
N SER A 39 -18.10 -13.94 6.59
CA SER A 39 -16.73 -14.00 6.10
C SER A 39 -16.49 -12.87 5.09
N VAL A 40 -15.35 -12.18 5.22
CA VAL A 40 -14.96 -11.11 4.30
C VAL A 40 -14.74 -11.66 2.89
N ILE A 41 -14.09 -12.83 2.81
CA ILE A 41 -13.89 -13.60 1.59
C ILE A 41 -15.07 -14.56 1.44
N THR A 42 -15.74 -14.52 0.29
CA THR A 42 -17.01 -15.25 0.11
C THR A 42 -16.83 -16.62 -0.53
N ASP A 43 -15.62 -16.99 -0.96
CA ASP A 43 -15.36 -18.21 -1.73
C ASP A 43 -14.12 -19.00 -1.24
N TRP A 44 -13.96 -19.08 0.09
CA TRP A 44 -13.00 -20.00 0.71
C TRP A 44 -13.32 -21.46 0.35
N THR A 45 -12.29 -22.22 -0.02
CA THR A 45 -12.34 -23.69 -0.15
C THR A 45 -11.18 -24.32 0.62
N PRO A 46 -11.27 -25.62 1.00
CA PRO A 46 -10.16 -26.32 1.65
C PRO A 46 -8.86 -26.27 0.83
N GLU A 47 -8.95 -26.30 -0.50
CA GLU A 47 -7.82 -26.22 -1.42
C GLU A 47 -7.16 -24.84 -1.35
N LYS A 48 -7.96 -23.77 -1.44
CA LYS A 48 -7.45 -22.40 -1.31
C LYS A 48 -6.83 -22.15 0.06
N ALA A 49 -7.46 -22.65 1.14
CA ALA A 49 -6.91 -22.55 2.49
C ALA A 49 -5.55 -23.23 2.61
N LYS A 50 -5.40 -24.44 2.05
CA LYS A 50 -4.14 -25.19 2.05
C LYS A 50 -3.04 -24.53 1.21
N ALA A 51 -3.41 -23.84 0.14
CA ALA A 51 -2.50 -23.16 -0.78
C ALA A 51 -2.13 -21.73 -0.34
N PHE A 52 -2.84 -21.15 0.63
CA PHE A 52 -2.66 -19.77 1.06
C PHE A 52 -1.21 -19.48 1.49
N GLY A 53 -0.63 -18.43 0.91
CA GLY A 53 0.77 -18.03 1.14
C GLY A 53 1.83 -18.88 0.42
N ARG A 54 1.43 -19.91 -0.32
CA ARG A 54 2.34 -20.82 -1.07
C ARG A 54 2.21 -20.67 -2.57
N GLU A 55 1.00 -20.38 -3.03
CA GLU A 55 0.61 -20.27 -4.43
C GLU A 55 -0.09 -18.94 -4.69
N ASN A 56 -0.30 -18.64 -5.97
CA ASN A 56 -1.10 -17.52 -6.40
C ASN A 56 -2.58 -17.91 -6.35
N LEU A 57 -3.38 -17.13 -5.63
CA LEU A 57 -4.79 -17.41 -5.42
C LEU A 57 -5.63 -16.17 -5.66
N THR A 58 -6.79 -16.38 -6.26
CA THR A 58 -7.84 -15.38 -6.42
C THR A 58 -9.04 -15.71 -5.55
N PHE A 59 -9.69 -14.69 -5.01
CA PHE A 59 -10.89 -14.82 -4.19
C PHE A 59 -11.91 -13.74 -4.51
N GLN A 60 -13.16 -14.03 -4.15
CA GLN A 60 -14.26 -13.08 -4.12
C GLN A 60 -14.41 -12.48 -2.70
N HIS A 61 -14.84 -11.23 -2.60
CA HIS A 61 -15.08 -10.54 -1.33
C HIS A 61 -16.19 -9.49 -1.42
N ALA A 62 -16.81 -9.18 -0.29
CA ALA A 62 -17.91 -8.19 -0.21
C ALA A 62 -17.46 -6.77 0.18
N LEU A 63 -16.17 -6.55 0.51
CA LEU A 63 -15.70 -5.24 1.00
C LEU A 63 -16.01 -4.06 0.07
N HIS A 64 -16.05 -4.29 -1.25
CA HIS A 64 -16.29 -3.24 -2.24
C HIS A 64 -17.68 -2.59 -2.17
N GLU A 65 -18.62 -3.20 -1.43
CA GLU A 65 -19.98 -2.71 -1.24
C GLU A 65 -20.11 -1.78 -0.02
N ARG A 66 -19.05 -1.62 0.78
CA ARG A 66 -19.12 -0.83 2.02
C ARG A 66 -19.12 0.67 1.74
N PRO A 67 -19.95 1.47 2.46
CA PRO A 67 -19.99 2.93 2.32
C PRO A 67 -18.64 3.61 2.52
N MET A 68 -17.75 3.06 3.34
CA MET A 68 -16.40 3.63 3.54
C MET A 68 -15.55 3.74 2.26
N PHE A 69 -16.00 3.13 1.15
CA PHE A 69 -15.33 3.15 -0.15
C PHE A 69 -16.09 3.88 -1.26
N ASP A 70 -17.23 4.50 -0.96
CA ASP A 70 -17.85 5.45 -1.87
C ASP A 70 -17.06 6.77 -1.93
N ASP A 71 -17.52 7.75 -2.72
CA ASP A 71 -16.80 9.02 -2.85
C ASP A 71 -16.68 9.77 -1.51
N GLU A 72 -17.71 9.76 -0.66
CA GLU A 72 -17.72 10.43 0.65
C GLU A 72 -16.75 9.73 1.62
N GLY A 73 -16.79 8.39 1.66
CA GLY A 73 -15.90 7.58 2.48
C GLY A 73 -14.42 7.75 2.10
N LEU A 74 -14.11 7.80 0.80
CA LEU A 74 -12.75 8.01 0.30
C LEU A 74 -12.25 9.44 0.52
N ALA A 75 -13.09 10.45 0.33
CA ALA A 75 -12.75 11.83 0.65
C ALA A 75 -12.45 11.97 2.15
N ARG A 76 -13.30 11.41 3.02
CA ARG A 76 -13.07 11.39 4.47
C ARG A 76 -11.77 10.68 4.84
N LEU A 77 -11.45 9.54 4.23
CA LEU A 77 -10.16 8.88 4.42
C LEU A 77 -9.00 9.82 4.09
N LEU A 78 -9.06 10.53 2.95
CA LEU A 78 -8.01 11.43 2.49
C LEU A 78 -7.83 12.67 3.39
N ASP A 79 -8.88 13.09 4.10
CA ASP A 79 -8.83 14.16 5.11
C ASP A 79 -8.26 13.67 6.46
N LEU A 80 -8.62 12.46 6.88
CA LEU A 80 -8.15 11.88 8.14
C LEU A 80 -6.71 11.38 8.08
N TYR A 81 -6.26 10.92 6.91
CA TYR A 81 -4.92 10.35 6.76
C TYR A 81 -3.82 11.44 6.91
N PRO A 82 -2.73 11.19 7.66
CA PRO A 82 -1.68 12.18 7.87
C PRO A 82 -1.08 12.69 6.56
N ARG A 83 -1.21 14.00 6.31
CA ARG A 83 -0.81 14.66 5.06
C ARG A 83 0.68 14.48 4.74
N ASP A 84 1.54 14.45 5.76
CA ASP A 84 2.99 14.26 5.62
C ASP A 84 3.39 12.83 5.20
N LYS A 85 2.48 11.87 5.40
CA LYS A 85 2.66 10.46 5.02
C LYS A 85 2.04 10.10 3.69
N LEU A 86 1.14 10.94 3.17
CA LEU A 86 0.47 10.68 1.90
C LEU A 86 1.49 10.62 0.76
N GLY A 87 1.59 9.47 0.12
CA GLY A 87 2.33 9.34 -1.14
C GLY A 87 1.51 9.93 -2.28
N VAL A 88 2.00 11.01 -2.88
CA VAL A 88 1.45 11.56 -4.13
C VAL A 88 2.46 11.31 -5.23
N PHE A 89 2.02 10.62 -6.28
CA PHE A 89 2.91 10.14 -7.31
C PHE A 89 2.31 10.34 -8.70
N THR A 90 3.16 10.50 -9.71
CA THR A 90 2.80 10.38 -11.12
C THR A 90 3.81 9.48 -11.83
N MET A 91 3.45 8.96 -13.00
CA MET A 91 4.22 7.97 -13.75
C MET A 91 4.00 8.11 -15.26
N GLY A 92 4.96 7.64 -16.04
CA GLY A 92 4.81 7.49 -17.48
C GLY A 92 3.86 6.35 -17.88
N GLU A 93 3.76 6.10 -19.18
CA GLU A 93 2.88 5.07 -19.76
C GLU A 93 3.65 3.83 -20.21
N ASP A 94 4.94 3.96 -20.57
CA ASP A 94 5.76 2.81 -20.96
C ASP A 94 6.08 1.95 -19.71
N PRO A 95 5.67 0.66 -19.67
CA PRO A 95 5.92 -0.23 -18.54
C PRO A 95 7.41 -0.47 -18.27
N LYS A 96 8.30 -0.21 -19.25
CA LYS A 96 9.76 -0.29 -19.06
C LYS A 96 10.34 0.96 -18.40
N ALA A 97 9.63 2.09 -18.48
CA ALA A 97 10.13 3.39 -18.06
C ALA A 97 9.87 3.64 -16.55
N TRP A 98 10.19 2.65 -15.70
CA TRP A 98 9.94 2.71 -14.25
C TRP A 98 10.65 3.90 -13.56
N THR A 99 11.67 4.47 -14.18
CA THR A 99 12.36 5.69 -13.71
C THR A 99 11.57 6.98 -13.92
N THR A 100 10.48 6.95 -14.67
CA THR A 100 9.58 8.11 -14.90
C THR A 100 8.72 8.45 -13.69
N TRP A 101 8.73 7.59 -12.66
CA TRP A 101 8.00 7.82 -11.45
C TRP A 101 8.54 9.05 -10.70
N ARG A 102 7.65 10.02 -10.47
CA ARG A 102 7.91 11.26 -9.73
C ARG A 102 7.08 11.33 -8.46
N LYS A 103 7.65 11.93 -7.41
CA LYS A 103 6.94 12.29 -6.18
C LYS A 103 6.45 13.73 -6.26
N GLY A 104 5.22 13.95 -5.79
CA GLY A 104 4.60 15.26 -5.67
C GLY A 104 4.18 15.58 -4.23
N SER A 105 3.50 16.71 -4.07
CA SER A 105 2.90 17.14 -2.81
C SER A 105 1.41 17.39 -2.99
N ALA A 106 0.62 16.93 -2.03
CA ALA A 106 -0.82 17.22 -1.93
C ALA A 106 -1.11 18.65 -1.46
N GLY A 107 -0.12 19.38 -0.94
CA GLY A 107 -0.33 20.71 -0.37
C GLY A 107 -1.40 20.69 0.73
N ASN A 108 -2.31 21.67 0.67
CA ASN A 108 -3.43 21.82 1.61
C ASN A 108 -4.78 21.40 0.99
N LEU A 109 -4.77 20.57 -0.07
CA LEU A 109 -6.01 20.10 -0.69
C LEU A 109 -6.83 19.28 0.32
N THR A 110 -8.15 19.44 0.26
CA THR A 110 -9.11 18.60 0.98
C THR A 110 -9.20 17.21 0.33
N GLY A 111 -9.82 16.27 1.04
CA GLY A 111 -10.06 14.91 0.56
C GLY A 111 -10.83 14.89 -0.76
N ASP A 112 -11.90 15.68 -0.87
CA ASP A 112 -12.66 15.84 -2.12
C ASP A 112 -11.77 16.33 -3.27
N GLN A 113 -10.97 17.36 -3.03
CA GLN A 113 -10.09 17.94 -4.05
C GLN A 113 -9.02 16.93 -4.51
N LEU A 114 -8.50 16.11 -3.60
CA LEU A 114 -7.56 15.04 -3.94
C LEU A 114 -8.22 13.91 -4.71
N LEU A 115 -9.44 13.53 -4.33
CA LEU A 115 -10.21 12.53 -5.04
C LEU A 115 -10.53 13.00 -6.46
N GLU A 116 -10.93 14.26 -6.64
CA GLU A 116 -11.15 14.87 -7.95
C GLU A 116 -9.85 14.95 -8.76
N ALA A 117 -8.72 15.30 -8.15
CA ALA A 117 -7.41 15.25 -8.81
C ALA A 117 -7.05 13.83 -9.28
N ALA A 118 -7.40 12.79 -8.50
CA ALA A 118 -7.21 11.41 -8.92
C ALA A 118 -8.17 10.99 -10.04
N LYS A 119 -9.42 11.44 -10.03
CA LYS A 119 -10.41 11.16 -11.09
C LYS A 119 -10.02 11.79 -12.44
N THR A 120 -9.46 13.00 -12.42
CA THR A 120 -9.22 13.82 -13.61
C THR A 120 -7.78 13.82 -14.11
N GLY A 121 -6.83 13.50 -13.24
CA GLY A 121 -5.40 13.58 -13.54
C GLY A 121 -4.75 12.27 -13.97
N ARG A 122 -3.42 12.23 -13.78
CA ARG A 122 -2.59 11.04 -13.87
C ARG A 122 -1.74 10.92 -12.61
N ILE A 123 -2.40 10.64 -11.49
CA ILE A 123 -1.76 10.52 -10.19
C ILE A 123 -2.09 9.19 -9.51
N TRP A 124 -1.25 8.85 -8.54
CA TRP A 124 -1.47 7.76 -7.60
C TRP A 124 -1.29 8.27 -6.18
N LEU A 125 -2.34 8.11 -5.39
CA LEU A 125 -2.37 8.37 -3.96
C LEU A 125 -2.14 7.04 -3.24
N ASN A 126 -1.02 6.95 -2.53
CA ASN A 126 -0.60 5.78 -1.77
C ASN A 126 -0.64 6.11 -0.27
N LEU A 127 -1.60 5.51 0.43
CA LEU A 127 -1.81 5.65 1.86
C LEU A 127 -1.33 4.35 2.52
N ARG A 128 -0.05 4.27 2.86
CA ARG A 128 0.52 3.09 3.52
C ARG A 128 0.10 3.02 4.98
N GLN A 129 -0.05 1.81 5.53
CA GLN A 129 -0.36 1.61 6.95
C GLN A 129 -1.58 2.43 7.40
N THR A 130 -2.61 2.51 6.58
CA THR A 130 -3.84 3.25 6.91
C THR A 130 -4.44 2.75 8.22
N ASN A 131 -4.31 1.45 8.51
CA ASN A 131 -4.70 0.86 9.78
C ASN A 131 -3.97 1.43 11.01
N ASP A 132 -2.77 1.99 10.86
CA ASP A 132 -2.05 2.61 11.98
C ASP A 132 -2.49 4.08 12.21
N HIS A 133 -3.31 4.64 11.31
CA HIS A 133 -3.59 6.08 11.26
C HIS A 133 -5.08 6.42 11.28
N VAL A 134 -5.95 5.51 10.84
CA VAL A 134 -7.40 5.73 10.76
C VAL A 134 -8.12 4.56 11.46
N PRO A 135 -8.81 4.79 12.59
CA PRO A 135 -9.39 3.72 13.41
C PRO A 135 -10.32 2.75 12.67
N GLU A 136 -11.12 3.25 11.72
CA GLU A 136 -12.01 2.41 10.90
C GLU A 136 -11.24 1.41 10.03
N TYR A 137 -10.05 1.80 9.55
CA TYR A 137 -9.18 0.93 8.77
C TYR A 137 -8.37 -0.03 9.66
N ALA A 138 -8.17 0.32 10.94
CA ALA A 138 -7.65 -0.61 11.93
C ALA A 138 -8.65 -1.76 12.17
N ALA A 139 -9.92 -1.42 12.39
CA ALA A 139 -11.00 -2.40 12.55
C ALA A 139 -11.15 -3.28 11.29
N LEU A 140 -11.10 -2.68 10.10
CA LEU A 140 -11.12 -3.43 8.84
C LEU A 140 -9.93 -4.39 8.71
N ALA A 141 -8.72 -3.96 9.10
CA ALA A 141 -7.56 -4.83 9.08
C ALA A 141 -7.75 -6.03 10.02
N ASP A 142 -8.22 -5.79 11.26
CA ASP A 142 -8.49 -6.85 12.23
C ASP A 142 -9.53 -7.85 11.71
N GLU A 143 -10.59 -7.37 11.07
CA GLU A 143 -11.61 -8.20 10.45
C GLU A 143 -11.03 -9.09 9.33
N ILE A 144 -10.29 -8.51 8.39
CA ILE A 144 -9.67 -9.25 7.27
C ILE A 144 -8.70 -10.33 7.77
N PHE A 145 -7.88 -10.01 8.78
CA PHE A 145 -6.93 -10.97 9.31
C PHE A 145 -7.59 -12.04 10.19
N ALA A 146 -8.64 -11.70 10.93
CA ALA A 146 -9.45 -12.68 11.65
C ALA A 146 -10.11 -13.67 10.68
N ASP A 147 -10.63 -13.20 9.55
CA ASP A 147 -11.21 -14.04 8.51
C ASP A 147 -10.18 -15.03 7.93
N LYS A 148 -8.98 -14.53 7.57
CA LYS A 148 -7.87 -15.37 7.10
C LYS A 148 -7.45 -16.42 8.14
N GLU A 149 -7.30 -16.02 9.40
CA GLU A 149 -6.85 -16.92 10.48
C GLU A 149 -7.92 -17.95 10.87
N ALA A 150 -9.21 -17.64 10.71
CA ALA A 150 -10.31 -18.58 10.90
C ALA A 150 -10.33 -19.69 9.83
N HIS A 151 -9.97 -19.37 8.58
CA HIS A 151 -10.06 -20.30 7.45
C HIS A 151 -8.76 -21.04 7.14
N VAL A 152 -7.59 -20.52 7.55
CA VAL A 152 -6.28 -21.13 7.26
C VAL A 152 -5.69 -21.73 8.54
N PRO A 153 -5.75 -23.06 8.74
CA PRO A 153 -5.28 -23.70 9.97
C PRO A 153 -3.81 -23.39 10.28
N GLY A 154 -3.56 -22.90 11.50
CA GLY A 154 -2.22 -22.59 11.98
C GLY A 154 -1.61 -21.31 11.41
N LEU A 155 -2.37 -20.53 10.63
CA LEU A 155 -1.93 -19.22 10.18
C LEU A 155 -1.71 -18.30 11.38
N ARG A 156 -0.53 -17.67 11.42
CA ARG A 156 -0.22 -16.59 12.36
C ARG A 156 0.32 -15.43 11.57
N THR A 157 -0.38 -14.30 11.61
CA THR A 157 0.03 -13.09 10.89
C THR A 157 0.55 -12.02 11.84
N PHE A 158 1.53 -11.24 11.40
CA PHE A 158 2.08 -10.09 12.14
C PHE A 158 2.66 -9.08 11.15
N LYS A 159 2.99 -7.86 11.64
CA LYS A 159 3.38 -6.73 10.78
C LYS A 159 2.35 -6.51 9.67
N ARG A 160 1.09 -6.38 10.09
CA ARG A 160 -0.08 -6.19 9.24
C ARG A 160 -0.10 -4.73 8.77
N ASP A 161 0.13 -4.50 7.50
CA ASP A 161 -0.01 -3.20 6.84
C ASP A 161 -1.21 -3.31 5.90
N LEU A 162 -2.27 -2.57 6.21
CA LEU A 162 -3.40 -2.34 5.31
C LEU A 162 -3.26 -0.92 4.78
N GLY A 163 -2.92 -0.82 3.50
CA GLY A 163 -2.82 0.44 2.77
C GLY A 163 -3.97 0.64 1.77
N MET A 164 -4.25 1.89 1.46
CA MET A 164 -5.22 2.29 0.44
C MET A 164 -4.51 2.90 -0.77
N LEU A 165 -4.91 2.43 -1.96
CA LEU A 165 -4.40 2.90 -3.23
C LEU A 165 -5.54 3.53 -4.02
N ILE A 166 -5.44 4.83 -4.31
CA ILE A 166 -6.41 5.57 -5.14
C ILE A 166 -5.66 6.10 -6.35
N SER A 167 -6.02 5.65 -7.53
CA SER A 167 -5.23 5.86 -8.76
C SER A 167 -6.09 6.38 -9.89
N SER A 168 -5.52 7.29 -10.67
CA SER A 168 -6.10 7.74 -11.93
C SER A 168 -6.18 6.62 -12.97
N ALA A 169 -6.95 6.90 -14.02
CA ALA A 169 -7.05 6.08 -15.21
C ALA A 169 -5.65 5.75 -15.79
N ASN A 170 -5.47 4.51 -16.24
CA ASN A 170 -4.26 4.07 -16.94
C ASN A 170 -2.95 4.24 -16.13
N ALA A 171 -3.05 4.38 -14.81
CA ALA A 171 -1.87 4.40 -13.94
C ALA A 171 -1.17 3.04 -13.94
N GLN A 172 0.16 3.09 -13.97
CA GLN A 172 1.03 1.92 -14.01
C GLN A 172 1.67 1.73 -12.62
N VAL A 173 1.66 0.49 -12.12
CA VAL A 173 2.56 0.06 -11.04
C VAL A 173 3.61 -0.82 -11.69
N PHE A 174 4.81 -0.25 -11.81
CA PHE A 174 5.91 -0.88 -12.53
C PHE A 174 6.37 -2.19 -11.89
N TYR A 175 7.09 -2.99 -12.67
CA TYR A 175 7.63 -4.27 -12.24
C TYR A 175 8.47 -4.17 -10.96
N HIS A 176 8.02 -4.87 -9.92
CA HIS A 176 8.67 -4.90 -8.61
C HIS A 176 8.36 -6.21 -7.89
N LEU A 177 8.98 -6.41 -6.73
CA LEU A 177 8.58 -7.46 -5.78
C LEU A 177 8.62 -6.92 -4.37
N ASP A 178 7.80 -7.51 -3.51
CA ASP A 178 7.78 -7.22 -2.09
C ASP A 178 8.53 -8.28 -1.28
N VAL A 179 9.08 -7.83 -0.15
CA VAL A 179 9.66 -8.74 0.85
C VAL A 179 8.58 -9.49 1.65
N PRO A 180 7.50 -8.84 2.17
CA PRO A 180 6.38 -9.55 2.83
C PRO A 180 5.51 -10.36 1.85
N LEU A 181 4.52 -11.06 2.41
CA LEU A 181 3.39 -11.57 1.63
C LEU A 181 2.44 -10.41 1.30
N VAL A 182 1.82 -10.48 0.12
CA VAL A 182 0.94 -9.42 -0.37
C VAL A 182 -0.38 -9.99 -0.87
N SER A 183 -1.47 -9.28 -0.57
CA SER A 183 -2.77 -9.47 -1.23
C SER A 183 -3.35 -8.13 -1.65
N LEU A 184 -3.86 -8.06 -2.88
CA LEU A 184 -4.46 -6.86 -3.48
C LEU A 184 -5.96 -7.08 -3.71
N TRP A 185 -6.78 -6.17 -3.21
CA TRP A 185 -8.24 -6.30 -3.17
C TRP A 185 -8.87 -5.14 -3.92
N GLN A 186 -9.65 -5.45 -4.95
CA GLN A 186 -10.20 -4.43 -5.81
C GLN A 186 -11.55 -3.94 -5.29
N ILE A 187 -11.62 -2.62 -5.14
CA ILE A 187 -12.76 -1.93 -4.54
C ILE A 187 -13.53 -1.17 -5.62
N ARG A 188 -12.86 -0.39 -6.46
CA ARG A 188 -13.48 0.34 -7.59
C ARG A 188 -12.59 0.32 -8.82
N GLY A 189 -13.22 0.36 -9.99
CA GLY A 189 -12.54 0.32 -11.28
C GLY A 189 -12.09 -1.10 -11.64
N GLN A 190 -11.21 -1.20 -12.63
CA GLN A 190 -10.69 -2.47 -13.11
C GLN A 190 -9.17 -2.36 -13.28
N LYS A 191 -8.44 -3.42 -12.96
CA LYS A 191 -7.00 -3.49 -13.23
C LYS A 191 -6.61 -4.88 -13.70
N LYS A 192 -5.51 -4.93 -14.45
CA LYS A 192 -4.83 -6.16 -14.81
C LYS A 192 -3.56 -6.29 -13.98
N VAL A 193 -3.38 -7.45 -13.37
CA VAL A 193 -2.20 -7.81 -12.57
C VAL A 193 -1.46 -8.93 -13.27
N TRP A 194 -0.16 -8.77 -13.47
CA TRP A 194 0.72 -9.84 -13.93
C TRP A 194 1.56 -10.29 -12.75
N VAL A 195 1.47 -11.57 -12.39
CA VAL A 195 2.27 -12.18 -11.34
C VAL A 195 3.22 -13.19 -11.96
N TYR A 196 4.52 -13.03 -11.70
CA TYR A 196 5.57 -13.78 -12.37
C TYR A 196 6.13 -14.88 -11.45
N PRO A 197 6.61 -16.01 -12.01
CA PRO A 197 7.28 -17.03 -11.23
C PRO A 197 8.48 -16.49 -10.43
N VAL A 198 8.70 -17.01 -9.22
CA VAL A 198 9.88 -16.72 -8.39
C VAL A 198 11.08 -17.54 -8.89
N ALA A 199 11.53 -17.27 -10.11
CA ALA A 199 12.63 -17.95 -10.79
C ALA A 199 13.18 -17.10 -11.94
N ASP A 200 14.33 -17.52 -12.49
CA ASP A 200 14.83 -16.96 -13.75
C ASP A 200 13.83 -17.24 -14.91
N PRO A 201 13.69 -16.31 -15.88
CA PRO A 201 14.39 -15.03 -15.99
C PRO A 201 13.76 -13.88 -15.16
N TYR A 202 12.62 -14.09 -14.51
CA TYR A 202 11.81 -13.05 -13.87
C TYR A 202 12.46 -12.44 -12.63
N VAL A 203 13.01 -13.30 -11.77
CA VAL A 203 13.79 -12.90 -10.60
C VAL A 203 14.81 -13.98 -10.23
N GLY A 204 16.09 -13.62 -10.28
CA GLY A 204 17.18 -14.45 -9.80
C GLY A 204 17.53 -14.19 -8.33
N ASP A 205 18.23 -15.14 -7.71
CA ASP A 205 18.68 -15.05 -6.31
C ASP A 205 19.42 -13.74 -6.00
N LEU A 206 20.26 -13.26 -6.93
CA LEU A 206 21.05 -12.04 -6.71
C LEU A 206 20.18 -10.78 -6.64
N ALA A 207 19.15 -10.67 -7.49
CA ALA A 207 18.23 -9.54 -7.47
C ALA A 207 17.42 -9.56 -6.16
N LEU A 208 16.94 -10.73 -5.77
CA LEU A 208 16.21 -10.92 -4.52
C LEU A 208 17.06 -10.56 -3.28
N GLU A 209 18.33 -10.99 -3.26
CA GLU A 209 19.29 -10.63 -2.22
C GLU A 209 19.51 -9.11 -2.14
N LYS A 210 19.70 -8.43 -3.28
CA LYS A 210 19.90 -6.96 -3.33
C LYS A 210 18.71 -6.21 -2.72
N ILE A 211 17.49 -6.63 -3.05
CA ILE A 211 16.25 -6.02 -2.55
C ILE A 211 16.12 -6.24 -1.04
N VAL A 212 16.30 -7.49 -0.57
CA VAL A 212 16.20 -7.81 0.87
C VAL A 212 17.29 -7.12 1.70
N LEU A 213 18.49 -6.95 1.14
CA LEU A 213 19.57 -6.17 1.76
C LEU A 213 19.38 -4.66 1.65
N ARG A 214 18.39 -4.19 0.88
CA ARG A 214 18.15 -2.78 0.56
C ARG A 214 19.33 -2.11 -0.14
N GLU A 215 20.01 -2.84 -1.00
CA GLU A 215 21.04 -2.28 -1.90
C GLU A 215 20.42 -1.62 -3.13
N THR A 216 19.23 -2.10 -3.51
CA THR A 216 18.40 -1.53 -4.57
C THR A 216 17.00 -1.27 -4.03
N ALA A 217 16.23 -0.44 -4.75
CA ALA A 217 14.79 -0.37 -4.56
C ALA A 217 14.11 -1.69 -4.98
N GLU A 218 12.83 -1.83 -4.64
CA GLU A 218 11.99 -2.98 -4.98
C GLU A 218 11.61 -3.03 -6.47
N GLN A 219 11.69 -1.90 -7.16
CA GLN A 219 11.51 -1.79 -8.61
C GLN A 219 12.81 -2.02 -9.35
N PHE A 220 12.74 -2.77 -10.45
CA PHE A 220 13.88 -3.13 -11.27
C PHE A 220 13.49 -3.35 -12.73
N ALA A 221 14.49 -3.65 -13.57
CA ALA A 221 14.31 -3.78 -15.01
C ALA A 221 13.26 -4.85 -15.37
N PHE A 222 12.50 -4.56 -16.42
CA PHE A 222 11.43 -5.39 -16.94
C PHE A 222 11.62 -5.60 -18.44
N ASP A 223 11.44 -6.85 -18.87
CA ASP A 223 11.34 -7.21 -20.28
C ASP A 223 9.87 -7.54 -20.61
N PRO A 224 9.21 -6.79 -21.50
CA PRO A 224 7.83 -7.07 -21.92
C PRO A 224 7.58 -8.51 -22.39
N GLU A 225 8.60 -9.20 -22.91
CA GLU A 225 8.46 -10.60 -23.33
C GLU A 225 8.16 -11.54 -22.15
N TRP A 226 8.47 -11.13 -20.92
CA TRP A 226 8.17 -11.89 -19.71
C TRP A 226 6.67 -12.02 -19.42
N ASP A 227 5.83 -11.13 -19.97
CA ASP A 227 4.37 -11.23 -19.82
C ASP A 227 3.84 -12.61 -20.27
N LYS A 228 4.48 -13.22 -21.28
CA LYS A 228 4.11 -14.53 -21.84
C LYS A 228 4.15 -15.67 -20.82
N GLY A 229 4.90 -15.53 -19.74
CA GLY A 229 4.99 -16.51 -18.67
C GLY A 229 4.44 -16.04 -17.33
N ALA A 230 3.79 -14.87 -17.30
CA ALA A 230 3.08 -14.39 -16.14
C ALA A 230 1.71 -15.05 -16.01
N GLN A 231 1.23 -15.18 -14.79
CA GLN A 231 -0.19 -15.35 -14.54
C GLN A 231 -0.87 -13.98 -14.61
N GLU A 232 -1.80 -13.82 -15.55
CA GLU A 232 -2.64 -12.62 -15.65
C GLU A 232 -3.89 -12.79 -14.79
N VAL A 233 -4.21 -11.74 -14.02
CA VAL A 233 -5.44 -11.67 -13.23
C VAL A 233 -6.13 -10.33 -13.49
N ASP A 234 -7.35 -10.40 -14.03
CA ASP A 234 -8.24 -9.25 -14.14
C ASP A 234 -8.99 -9.07 -12.81
N LEU A 235 -8.70 -7.97 -12.12
CA LEU A 235 -9.38 -7.58 -10.90
C LEU A 235 -10.49 -6.58 -11.22
N THR A 236 -11.71 -6.95 -10.86
CA THR A 236 -12.91 -6.11 -10.82
C THR A 236 -13.35 -5.92 -9.37
N PRO A 237 -14.25 -4.99 -9.04
CA PRO A 237 -14.76 -4.83 -7.67
C PRO A 237 -15.21 -6.17 -7.08
N GLY A 238 -14.79 -6.45 -5.86
CA GLY A 238 -15.09 -7.71 -5.17
C GLY A 238 -14.14 -8.86 -5.52
N LYS A 239 -13.10 -8.64 -6.31
CA LYS A 239 -12.03 -9.61 -6.55
C LYS A 239 -10.76 -9.23 -5.81
N MET A 240 -10.07 -10.24 -5.28
CA MET A 240 -8.72 -10.08 -4.76
C MET A 240 -7.77 -11.13 -5.33
N VAL A 241 -6.48 -10.83 -5.31
CA VAL A 241 -5.40 -11.77 -5.61
C VAL A 241 -4.32 -11.70 -4.54
N THR A 242 -3.77 -12.84 -4.16
CA THR A 242 -2.60 -13.00 -3.29
C THR A 242 -1.61 -13.89 -3.99
N TRP A 243 -0.32 -13.69 -3.78
CA TRP A 243 0.70 -14.45 -4.49
C TRP A 243 1.78 -15.00 -3.58
N ARG A 244 2.57 -15.93 -4.13
CA ARG A 244 3.74 -16.48 -3.45
C ARG A 244 4.69 -15.34 -3.06
N GLN A 245 5.22 -15.39 -1.84
CA GLN A 245 6.17 -14.40 -1.34
C GLN A 245 7.33 -14.18 -2.34
N ASN A 246 7.67 -12.91 -2.58
CA ASN A 246 8.71 -12.46 -3.51
C ASN A 246 8.42 -12.73 -5.00
N ALA A 247 7.19 -13.09 -5.39
CA ALA A 247 6.79 -13.08 -6.79
C ALA A 247 6.85 -11.65 -7.33
N PRO A 248 7.62 -11.41 -8.41
CA PRO A 248 7.56 -10.14 -9.10
C PRO A 248 6.16 -9.93 -9.66
N HIS A 249 5.76 -8.67 -9.78
CA HIS A 249 4.48 -8.30 -10.34
C HIS A 249 4.50 -6.88 -10.88
N ARG A 250 3.57 -6.62 -11.81
CA ARG A 250 3.25 -5.30 -12.33
C ARG A 250 1.74 -5.16 -12.48
N ILE A 251 1.25 -3.94 -12.51
CA ILE A 251 -0.19 -3.65 -12.55
C ILE A 251 -0.45 -2.54 -13.55
N GLU A 252 -1.51 -2.71 -14.33
CA GLU A 252 -2.06 -1.68 -15.20
C GLU A 252 -3.51 -1.42 -14.80
N ASN A 253 -3.80 -0.19 -14.39
CA ASN A 253 -5.15 0.24 -14.09
C ASN A 253 -5.90 0.55 -15.40
N GLY A 254 -7.18 0.21 -15.45
CA GLY A 254 -8.05 0.52 -16.58
C GLY A 254 -8.36 2.02 -16.72
N PRO A 255 -9.19 2.39 -17.71
CA PRO A 255 -9.40 3.79 -18.12
C PRO A 255 -10.38 4.56 -17.21
N MET A 256 -10.30 4.34 -15.89
CA MET A 256 -11.13 5.00 -14.88
C MET A 256 -10.41 5.11 -13.53
N LEU A 257 -11.02 5.80 -12.57
CA LEU A 257 -10.56 5.78 -11.18
C LEU A 257 -10.48 4.34 -10.68
N ASN A 258 -9.35 4.00 -10.07
CA ASN A 258 -9.10 2.71 -9.47
C ASN A 258 -8.84 2.85 -7.98
N VAL A 259 -9.55 2.05 -7.18
CA VAL A 259 -9.41 2.01 -5.72
C VAL A 259 -9.18 0.58 -5.31
N SER A 260 -8.16 0.35 -4.49
CA SER A 260 -7.87 -0.97 -3.94
C SER A 260 -7.26 -0.90 -2.55
N ILE A 261 -7.48 -1.96 -1.79
CA ILE A 261 -6.75 -2.24 -0.55
C ILE A 261 -5.51 -3.05 -0.93
N SER A 262 -4.33 -2.58 -0.53
CA SER A 262 -3.11 -3.37 -0.56
C SER A 262 -2.79 -3.85 0.85
N ILE A 263 -2.54 -5.14 1.02
CA ILE A 263 -2.21 -5.70 2.32
C ILE A 263 -0.85 -6.36 2.25
N GLU A 264 0.09 -5.89 3.06
CA GLU A 264 1.37 -6.55 3.33
C GLU A 264 1.32 -7.20 4.72
N PHE A 265 1.86 -8.42 4.84
CA PHE A 265 1.97 -9.07 6.14
C PHE A 265 3.08 -10.11 6.18
N MET A 266 3.46 -10.49 7.39
CA MET A 266 4.40 -11.57 7.64
C MET A 266 3.74 -12.75 8.34
N THR A 267 4.30 -13.92 8.08
CA THR A 267 4.08 -15.16 8.82
C THR A 267 5.43 -15.68 9.30
N PRO A 268 5.50 -16.64 10.26
CA PRO A 268 6.78 -17.21 10.65
C PRO A 268 7.58 -17.80 9.47
N PRO A 269 6.97 -18.55 8.52
CA PRO A 269 7.66 -18.98 7.30
C PRO A 269 8.17 -17.81 6.45
N ALA A 270 7.37 -16.76 6.27
CA ALA A 270 7.77 -15.61 5.46
C ALA A 270 8.94 -14.83 6.06
N LEU A 271 8.95 -14.68 7.40
CA LEU A 271 10.06 -14.09 8.13
C LEU A 271 11.33 -14.95 8.04
N MET A 272 11.20 -16.27 8.13
CA MET A 272 12.32 -17.19 7.96
C MET A 272 12.93 -17.03 6.57
N ARG A 273 12.11 -17.07 5.51
CA ARG A 273 12.55 -16.88 4.13
C ARG A 273 13.31 -15.56 3.95
N ALA A 274 12.76 -14.45 4.45
CA ALA A 274 13.41 -13.14 4.36
C ALA A 274 14.79 -13.13 5.05
N ASN A 275 14.96 -13.80 6.19
CA ASN A 275 16.26 -13.89 6.86
C ASN A 275 17.22 -14.85 6.14
N VAL A 276 16.73 -15.94 5.54
CA VAL A 276 17.55 -16.83 4.71
C VAL A 276 18.11 -16.08 3.49
N ILE A 277 17.28 -15.31 2.78
CA ILE A 277 17.72 -14.48 1.65
C ILE A 277 18.75 -13.44 2.13
N TYR A 278 18.47 -12.76 3.25
CA TYR A 278 19.41 -11.79 3.83
C TYR A 278 20.77 -12.44 4.13
N ALA A 279 20.79 -13.60 4.78
CA ALA A 279 22.01 -14.33 5.08
C ALA A 279 22.77 -14.76 3.82
N ASN A 280 22.04 -15.21 2.78
CA ASN A 280 22.65 -15.55 1.50
C ASN A 280 23.39 -14.36 0.90
N GLY A 281 22.74 -13.19 0.90
CA GLY A 281 23.32 -11.97 0.38
C GLY A 281 24.57 -11.56 1.16
N VAL A 282 24.55 -11.65 2.50
CA VAL A 282 25.72 -11.38 3.36
C VAL A 282 26.86 -12.36 3.05
N LEU A 283 26.60 -13.67 3.07
CA LEU A 283 27.61 -14.70 2.84
C LEU A 283 28.26 -14.57 1.46
N ARG A 284 27.46 -14.25 0.44
CA ARG A 284 27.95 -14.04 -0.93
C ARG A 284 28.87 -12.82 -1.02
N ARG A 285 28.48 -11.68 -0.43
CA ARG A 285 29.24 -10.42 -0.51
C ARG A 285 30.47 -10.40 0.38
N ARG A 286 30.41 -11.05 1.55
CA ARG A 286 31.48 -11.01 2.55
C ARG A 286 32.47 -12.16 2.43
N LEU A 287 32.03 -13.33 1.96
CA LEU A 287 32.85 -14.56 1.94
C LEU A 287 32.99 -15.17 0.54
N GLY A 288 32.39 -14.58 -0.49
CA GLY A 288 32.41 -15.15 -1.85
C GLY A 288 31.63 -16.48 -1.98
N ALA A 289 30.82 -16.82 -0.98
CA ALA A 289 30.08 -18.09 -0.95
C ALA A 289 28.99 -18.14 -2.03
N LYS A 290 28.56 -19.36 -2.39
CA LYS A 290 27.44 -19.60 -3.34
C LYS A 290 26.25 -20.27 -2.66
N PRO A 291 25.62 -19.61 -1.66
CA PRO A 291 24.49 -20.20 -0.95
C PRO A 291 23.25 -20.29 -1.85
N ARG A 292 22.39 -21.27 -1.56
CA ARG A 292 21.04 -21.40 -2.14
C ARG A 292 19.98 -20.97 -1.14
N ILE A 293 18.79 -20.60 -1.59
CA ILE A 293 17.66 -20.37 -0.68
C ILE A 293 17.19 -21.73 -0.12
N GLN A 294 16.97 -21.81 1.20
CA GLN A 294 16.36 -22.96 1.87
C GLN A 294 14.93 -22.61 2.28
N GLU A 295 14.02 -23.56 2.05
CA GLU A 295 12.64 -23.45 2.49
C GLU A 295 12.47 -24.05 3.90
N GLY A 296 11.48 -23.54 4.64
CA GLY A 296 11.08 -24.09 5.93
C GLY A 296 12.08 -23.82 7.07
N PHE A 297 12.04 -24.68 8.09
CA PHE A 297 12.71 -24.49 9.38
C PHE A 297 13.82 -25.52 9.65
N GLY A 298 14.45 -26.07 8.61
CA GLY A 298 15.54 -27.03 8.76
C GLY A 298 16.81 -26.43 9.40
N PRO A 299 17.77 -27.27 9.85
CA PRO A 299 19.00 -26.81 10.51
C PRO A 299 19.75 -25.72 9.72
N THR A 300 19.90 -25.89 8.41
CA THR A 300 20.54 -24.90 7.54
C THR A 300 19.83 -23.55 7.52
N ALA A 301 18.49 -23.54 7.51
CA ALA A 301 17.70 -22.32 7.54
C ALA A 301 17.86 -21.60 8.89
N ILE A 302 17.90 -22.35 9.99
CA ILE A 302 18.14 -21.82 11.35
C ILE A 302 19.54 -21.22 11.46
N SER A 303 20.58 -21.90 10.95
CA SER A 303 21.95 -21.34 10.92
C SER A 303 21.99 -20.04 10.12
N LYS A 304 21.29 -19.97 8.99
CA LYS A 304 21.19 -18.74 8.19
C LYS A 304 20.42 -17.63 8.91
N LEU A 305 19.35 -17.96 9.63
CA LEU A 305 18.68 -17.00 10.49
C LEU A 305 19.65 -16.41 11.52
N ALA A 306 20.48 -17.24 12.18
CA ALA A 306 21.49 -16.77 13.11
C ALA A 306 22.51 -15.83 12.44
N VAL A 307 23.01 -16.18 11.25
CA VAL A 307 23.89 -15.31 10.45
C VAL A 307 23.21 -13.97 10.13
N ALA A 308 21.96 -13.98 9.69
CA ALA A 308 21.21 -12.77 9.38
C ALA A 308 21.02 -11.87 10.61
N ARG A 309 20.70 -12.45 11.77
CA ARG A 309 20.54 -11.69 13.02
C ARG A 309 21.86 -11.13 13.52
N GLY A 310 22.93 -11.92 13.49
CA GLY A 310 24.28 -11.46 13.84
C GLY A 310 24.75 -10.33 12.94
N ALA A 311 24.58 -10.47 11.62
CA ALA A 311 24.96 -9.43 10.66
C ALA A 311 24.18 -8.12 10.84
N LYS A 312 22.88 -8.19 11.18
CA LYS A 312 22.07 -7.02 11.51
C LYS A 312 22.53 -6.36 12.82
N ALA A 313 22.80 -7.14 13.86
CA ALA A 313 23.29 -6.65 15.15
C ALA A 313 24.66 -5.95 15.03
N LEU A 314 25.51 -6.45 14.14
CA LEU A 314 26.84 -5.90 13.86
C LEU A 314 26.82 -4.75 12.83
N GLY A 315 25.65 -4.37 12.28
CA GLY A 315 25.54 -3.30 11.30
C GLY A 315 26.30 -3.58 9.99
N LEU A 316 26.43 -4.86 9.59
CA LEU A 316 27.25 -5.24 8.43
C LEU A 316 26.65 -4.82 7.07
N GLN A 317 25.50 -4.16 7.06
CA GLN A 317 24.84 -3.70 5.84
C GLN A 317 24.38 -2.28 6.03
N THR A 318 24.79 -1.40 5.11
CA THR A 318 24.33 -0.02 5.04
C THR A 318 23.24 0.05 3.98
N PRO A 319 21.98 0.30 4.36
CA PRO A 319 20.89 0.36 3.40
C PRO A 319 21.07 1.56 2.46
N HIS A 320 20.80 1.35 1.18
CA HIS A 320 20.71 2.43 0.22
C HIS A 320 19.30 3.04 0.29
N VAL A 321 19.18 4.22 0.91
CA VAL A 321 17.91 4.94 1.01
C VAL A 321 17.78 5.87 -0.19
N ARG A 322 16.87 5.53 -1.12
CA ARG A 322 16.55 6.42 -2.24
C ARG A 322 15.55 7.47 -1.78
N HIS A 323 15.99 8.73 -1.71
CA HIS A 323 15.10 9.86 -1.51
C HIS A 323 14.61 10.38 -2.86
N LEU A 324 13.30 10.25 -3.12
CA LEU A 324 12.66 10.91 -4.26
C LEU A 324 12.28 12.34 -3.86
N PRO A 325 12.88 13.38 -4.45
CA PRO A 325 12.50 14.76 -4.18
C PRO A 325 11.06 15.01 -4.65
N VAL A 326 10.39 15.98 -4.01
CA VAL A 326 9.12 16.49 -4.51
C VAL A 326 9.40 17.31 -5.77
N THR A 327 8.73 16.98 -6.87
CA THR A 327 8.96 17.58 -8.19
C THR A 327 7.70 18.17 -8.81
N PHE A 328 6.53 18.06 -8.17
CA PHE A 328 5.29 18.70 -8.61
C PHE A 328 4.33 18.92 -7.44
N GLY A 329 3.37 19.82 -7.60
CA GLY A 329 2.23 20.01 -6.71
C GLY A 329 0.89 19.73 -7.40
N LEU A 330 -0.17 19.73 -6.61
CA LEU A 330 -1.56 19.69 -7.07
C LEU A 330 -2.25 21.02 -6.76
N ASP A 331 -3.20 21.44 -7.60
CA ASP A 331 -3.98 22.66 -7.43
C ASP A 331 -5.48 22.35 -7.57
N ALA A 332 -6.27 22.79 -6.59
CA ALA A 332 -7.72 22.60 -6.58
C ALA A 332 -8.45 23.39 -7.69
N SER A 333 -7.86 24.49 -8.17
CA SER A 333 -8.41 25.28 -9.27
C SER A 333 -8.19 24.66 -10.65
N GLN A 334 -7.24 23.72 -10.75
CA GLN A 334 -6.94 22.96 -11.96
C GLN A 334 -6.79 21.46 -11.64
N PRO A 335 -7.89 20.77 -11.26
CA PRO A 335 -7.83 19.35 -10.91
C PRO A 335 -7.20 18.53 -12.04
N GLY A 336 -6.29 17.63 -11.66
CA GLY A 336 -5.61 16.73 -12.57
C GLY A 336 -4.40 17.32 -13.29
N VAL A 337 -4.17 18.64 -13.21
CA VAL A 337 -2.97 19.29 -13.76
C VAL A 337 -1.84 19.26 -12.73
N LEU A 338 -0.66 18.82 -13.15
CA LEU A 338 0.55 18.83 -12.31
C LEU A 338 1.17 20.23 -12.33
N ILE A 339 1.39 20.81 -11.16
CA ILE A 339 2.05 22.11 -11.03
C ILE A 339 3.56 21.89 -10.89
N GLU A 340 4.30 22.22 -11.94
CA GLU A 340 5.75 22.16 -11.93
C GLU A 340 6.32 23.30 -11.06
N PRO A 341 7.36 23.04 -10.24
CA PRO A 341 8.05 24.12 -9.55
C PRO A 341 8.68 25.08 -10.57
N PRO A 342 8.82 26.37 -10.24
CA PRO A 342 9.51 27.32 -11.12
C PRO A 342 10.90 26.78 -11.44
N ARG A 343 11.27 26.78 -12.73
CA ARG A 343 12.61 26.39 -13.15
C ARG A 343 13.61 27.42 -12.60
N PRO A 344 14.78 26.97 -12.10
CA PRO A 344 15.81 27.86 -11.59
C PRO A 344 16.31 28.85 -12.64
#